data_AF-A0AAP5USS9-F1
#
_entry.id   AF-A0AAP5USS9-F1
#
_cell.length_a   1.000
_cell.length_b   1.000
_cell.length_c   1.000
_cell.angle_alpha   90.00
_cell.angle_beta   90.00
_cell.angle_gamma   90.00
#
_symmetry.space_group_name_H-M   'P 1'
#
loop_
_entity.id
_entity.type
_entity.pdbx_description
1 polymer ?
#
loop_
_entity_poly.entity_id
_entity_poly.type
_entity_poly.pdbx_seq_one_letter_code
_entity_poly.pdbx_strand_id
1 'polypeptide(L)' 'MKIRGCRVSAPLMQPWGECCRIVEWINRNGEYSCIAVRGAATVAEIRERVRVHRNGQRHTLTDDPTTPANRVRLRRG' A
#
# COMPACT_ATOMS: atom_id res chain seq x y z
N MET A 1 13.46 -5.54 3.17
CA MET A 1 13.01 -4.84 1.94
C MET A 1 13.45 -3.39 1.99
N LYS A 2 13.99 -2.82 0.90
CA LYS A 2 14.34 -1.38 0.84
C LYS A 2 13.19 -0.62 0.19
N ILE A 3 12.62 0.35 0.92
CA ILE A 3 11.48 1.15 0.49
C ILE A 3 11.98 2.52 0.00
N ARG A 4 11.44 2.98 -1.13
CA ARG A 4 11.75 4.30 -1.72
C ARG A 4 10.76 5.37 -1.25
N GLY A 5 9.52 4.99 -0.95
CA GLY A 5 8.52 5.86 -0.33
C GLY A 5 7.47 5.03 0.38
N CYS A 6 6.99 5.52 1.53
CA CYS A 6 5.95 4.89 2.33
C CYS A 6 4.99 5.98 2.81
N ARG A 7 3.70 5.69 2.80
CA ARG A 7 2.65 6.55 3.34
C ARG A 7 1.69 5.69 4.16
N VAL A 8 1.22 6.27 5.26
CA VAL A 8 0.14 5.73 6.06
C VAL A 8 -1.02 6.72 5.98
N SER A 9 -2.21 6.25 5.62
CA SER A 9 -3.39 7.11 5.55
C SER A 9 -3.83 7.57 6.94
N ALA A 10 -4.65 8.62 6.98
CA ALA A 10 -5.50 8.87 8.14
C ALA A 10 -6.40 7.65 8.42
N PRO A 11 -6.90 7.48 9.67
CA PRO A 11 -7.87 6.44 9.98
C PRO A 11 -9.11 6.56 9.09
N LEU A 12 -9.48 5.45 8.44
CA LEU A 12 -10.72 5.31 7.70
C LEU A 12 -11.76 4.70 8.65
N MET A 13 -12.72 5.52 9.07
CA MET A 13 -13.89 5.07 9.82
C MET A 13 -14.76 4.21 8.90
N GLN A 14 -15.01 2.96 9.27
CA GLN A 14 -15.89 2.08 8.51
C GLN A 14 -17.28 2.09 9.16
N PRO A 15 -18.37 2.19 8.38
CA PRO A 15 -19.72 2.25 8.95
C PRO A 15 -20.19 0.91 9.55
N TRP A 16 -19.44 -0.18 9.32
CA TRP A 16 -19.75 -1.53 9.77
C TRP A 16 -18.76 -2.10 10.81
N GLY A 17 -17.85 -1.30 11.39
CA GLY A 17 -16.96 -1.83 12.44
C GLY A 17 -15.63 -1.09 12.61
N GLU A 18 -14.58 -1.84 12.99
CA GLU A 18 -13.27 -1.30 13.37
C GLU A 18 -12.67 -0.41 12.27
N CYS A 19 -12.10 0.72 12.70
CA CYS A 19 -11.37 1.61 11.81
C CYS A 19 -10.11 0.94 11.25
N CYS A 20 -9.73 1.29 10.02
CA CYS A 20 -8.51 0.81 9.39
C CYS A 20 -7.61 1.97 8.93
N ARG A 21 -6.35 1.69 8.63
CA ARG A 21 -5.45 2.59 7.92
C ARG A 21 -4.88 1.85 6.71
N ILE A 22 -4.64 2.58 5.63
CA ILE A 22 -3.97 2.05 4.45
C ILE A 22 -2.49 2.37 4.56
N VAL A 23 -1.66 1.35 4.44
CA VAL A 23 -0.21 1.49 4.35
C VAL A 23 0.16 1.18 2.91
N GLU A 24 0.70 2.17 2.21
CA GLU A 24 1.09 2.06 0.81
C GLU A 24 2.58 2.43 0.66
N TRP A 25 3.31 1.68 -0.17
CA TRP A 25 4.73 1.90 -0.36
C TRP A 25 5.19 1.52 -1.76
N ILE A 26 6.28 2.15 -2.18
CA ILE A 26 6.99 1.85 -3.43
C ILE A 26 8.35 1.31 -3.07
N ASN A 27 8.69 0.14 -3.61
CA ASN A 27 10.00 -0.45 -3.41
C ASN A 27 11.07 0.17 -4.33
N ARG A 28 12.33 -0.25 -4.19
CA ARG A 28 13.41 0.27 -5.06
C ARG A 28 13.26 -0.10 -6.53
N ASN A 29 12.57 -1.20 -6.84
CA ASN A 29 12.26 -1.62 -8.20
C ASN A 29 11.13 -0.78 -8.83
N GLY A 30 10.49 0.11 -8.04
CA GLY A 30 9.37 0.93 -8.48
C GLY A 30 8.01 0.22 -8.34
N GLU A 31 7.97 -0.95 -7.71
CA GLU A 31 6.73 -1.70 -7.52
C GLU A 31 5.93 -1.10 -6.36
N TYR A 32 4.65 -0.86 -6.61
CA TYR A 32 3.70 -0.40 -5.60
C TYR A 32 3.08 -1.58 -4.86
N SER A 33 2.97 -1.44 -3.54
CA SER A 33 2.32 -2.36 -2.63
C SER A 33 1.40 -1.57 -1.70
N CYS A 34 0.27 -2.15 -1.32
CA CYS A 34 -0.56 -1.61 -0.24
C CYS A 34 -1.21 -2.71 0.59
N ILE A 35 -1.43 -2.42 1.88
CA ILE A 35 -2.18 -3.27 2.80
C ILE A 35 -3.08 -2.42 3.68
N ALA A 36 -4.18 -3.01 4.13
CA ALA A 36 -4.97 -2.46 5.22
C ALA A 36 -4.45 -2.99 6.57
N VAL A 37 -4.32 -2.11 7.54
CA VAL A 37 -4.02 -2.44 8.94
C VAL A 37 -5.13 -1.91 9.84
N ARG A 38 -5.23 -2.46 11.07
CA ARG A 38 -6.13 -1.91 12.09
C ARG A 38 -5.80 -0.44 12.35
N GLY A 39 -6.79 0.39 12.62
CA GLY A 39 -6.58 1.82 12.83
C GLY A 39 -5.76 2.15 14.08
N ALA A 40 -5.73 1.23 15.05
CA ALA A 40 -4.90 1.30 16.26
C ALA A 40 -3.52 0.65 16.10
N ALA A 41 -3.17 0.13 14.91
CA ALA A 41 -1.89 -0.55 14.70
C ALA A 41 -0.71 0.39 14.99
N THR A 42 0.23 -0.11 15.78
CA THR A 42 1.47 0.58 16.13
C THR A 42 2.45 0.60 14.95
N VAL A 43 3.45 1.49 15.03
CA VAL A 43 4.51 1.57 14.01
C VAL A 43 5.27 0.25 13.87
N ALA A 44 5.50 -0.47 14.98
CA ALA A 44 6.18 -1.76 14.98
C ALA A 44 5.36 -2.83 14.23
N GLU A 45 4.06 -2.91 14.50
CA GLU A 45 3.16 -3.84 13.80
C GLU A 45 3.06 -3.51 12.31
N ILE A 46 2.96 -2.23 11.96
CA ILE A 46 2.96 -1.80 10.55
C ILE A 46 4.25 -2.22 9.85
N ARG A 47 5.41 -1.99 10.48
CA ARG A 47 6.71 -2.40 9.92
C ARG A 47 6.80 -3.91 9.71
N GLU A 48 6.32 -4.69 10.66
CA GLU A 48 6.32 -6.14 10.56
C GLU A 48 5.40 -6.61 9.42
N ARG A 49 4.19 -6.05 9.32
CA ARG A 49 3.26 -6.36 8.23
C ARG A 49 3.84 -6.02 6.86
N VAL A 50 4.49 -4.87 6.72
CA VAL A 50 5.19 -4.49 5.49
C VAL A 50 6.35 -5.44 5.18
N ARG A 51 7.07 -5.92 6.21
CA ARG A 51 8.19 -6.85 6.04
C ARG A 51 7.76 -8.22 5.54
N VAL A 52 6.66 -8.76 6.08
CA VAL A 52 6.15 -10.09 5.71
C VAL A 52 5.25 -10.07 4.48
N HIS A 53 4.77 -8.90 4.06
CA HIS A 53 3.92 -8.75 2.89
C HIS A 53 4.63 -9.25 1.63
N ARG A 54 3.97 -10.18 0.93
CA ARG A 54 4.33 -10.57 -0.43
C ARG A 54 3.22 -10.10 -1.35
N ASN A 55 3.58 -9.39 -2.41
CA ASN A 55 2.61 -9.03 -3.43
C ASN A 55 2.02 -10.31 -4.03
N GLY A 56 0.71 -10.46 -3.93
CA GLY A 56 -0.02 -11.45 -4.71
C GLY A 56 0.02 -11.11 -6.21
N GLN A 57 -0.56 -11.97 -7.03
CA GLN A 57 -0.68 -11.73 -8.46
C GLN A 57 -1.46 -10.44 -8.71
N ARG A 58 -0.81 -9.47 -9.37
CA ARG A 58 -1.46 -8.23 -9.80
C ARG A 58 -2.23 -8.51 -11.08
N HIS A 59 -3.55 -8.58 -10.97
CA HIS A 59 -4.42 -8.62 -12.14
C HIS A 59 -4.40 -7.23 -12.79
N THR A 60 -3.67 -7.12 -13.89
CA THR A 60 -3.69 -5.91 -14.72
C THR A 60 -4.79 -6.13 -15.76
N LEU A 61 -5.77 -5.23 -15.82
CA LEU A 61 -6.74 -5.22 -16.91
C LEU A 61 -5.99 -4.85 -18.19
N THR A 62 -5.84 -5.80 -19.10
CA THR A 62 -4.98 -5.71 -20.30
C THR A 62 -5.58 -4.87 -21.43
N ASP A 63 -6.83 -4.40 -21.30
CA ASP A 63 -7.60 -3.78 -22.38
C ASP A 63 -7.37 -2.29 -22.59
N ASP A 64 -6.46 -1.65 -21.86
CA ASP A 64 -6.18 -0.22 -22.06
C ASP A 64 -4.78 0.00 -22.67
N PRO A 65 -4.70 0.24 -24.00
CA PRO A 65 -3.45 0.43 -24.72
C PRO A 65 -2.73 1.74 -24.34
N THR A 66 -3.32 2.57 -23.49
CA THR A 66 -2.71 3.83 -23.01
C THR A 66 -2.11 3.71 -21.62
N THR A 67 -2.23 2.55 -20.95
CA THR A 67 -1.75 2.38 -19.57
C THR A 67 -0.22 2.49 -19.51
N PRO A 68 0.35 3.58 -18.97
CA PRO A 68 1.80 3.68 -18.86
C PRO A 68 2.30 2.60 -17.88
N ALA A 69 3.37 1.92 -18.25
CA ALA A 69 4.00 0.87 -17.46
C ALA A 69 4.21 1.31 -16.00
N ASN A 70 3.27 0.90 -15.13
CA ASN A 70 3.41 0.59 -13.71
C ASN A 70 4.29 1.53 -12.85
N ARG A 71 4.42 2.81 -13.19
CA ARG A 71 5.18 3.82 -12.41
C ARG A 71 4.21 4.69 -11.64
N VAL A 72 3.55 4.07 -10.67
CA VAL A 72 2.77 4.81 -9.68
C VAL A 72 3.75 5.68 -8.88
N ARG A 73 3.51 6.99 -8.81
CA ARG A 73 4.18 7.88 -7.85
C ARG A 73 3.23 8.06 -6.67
N LEU A 74 3.70 7.74 -5.47
CA LEU A 74 3.03 8.13 -4.24
C LEU A 74 2.90 9.66 -4.25
N ARG A 75 1.68 10.17 -4.47
CA ARG A 75 1.41 11.60 -4.34
C ARG A 75 1.68 11.98 -2.89
N ARG A 76 2.56 12.96 -2.68
CA ARG A 76 2.71 13.59 -1.35
C ARG A 76 1.42 14.35 -1.10
N GLY A 77 0.61 13.84 -0.18
CA GLY A 77 -0.48 14.60 0.43
C GLY A 77 0.06 15.50 1.51
#